data_AF-A0A287CVI5-F1
#
_entry.id   AF-A0A287CVI5-F1
#
_cell.length_a   1.000
_cell.length_b   1.000
_cell.length_c   1.000
_cell.angle_alpha   90.00
_cell.angle_beta   90.00
_cell.angle_gamma   90.00
#
_symmetry.space_group_name_H-M   'P 1'
#
loop_
_entity.id
_entity.type
_entity.pdbx_description
1 polymer ?
#
loop_
_entity_poly.entity_id
_entity_poly.type
_entity_poly.pdbx_seq_one_letter_code
_entity_poly.pdbx_strand_id
1 'polypeptide(L)'
;MGDPGLFKLQFAPFSSALDVGFWHELTQKKLNEYRLDEAPKDIKGYYYNGDSAGLPARLTLEFSAFDMNAPTPAHCCPAVGTLYNTNTLESFKTADKKLLLEQAANEIWESIKSGAALENPVFLNKFLLLTFADLKKYHFYYWFCYPALCLPESIPLIQAPVGLDQRFSSKQIQALERAYDDLCQTEGVTALPYFLIKYDDNMVRVSLLKHYSDFFQGQRIK
;
A
#
# COMPACT_ATOMS: atom_id res chain seq x y z
N MET A 1 30.71 21.57 -20.21
CA MET A 1 29.25 21.78 -20.11
C MET A 1 28.71 20.52 -19.47
N GLY A 2 28.36 20.59 -18.19
CA GLY A 2 27.86 19.43 -17.46
C GLY A 2 26.50 19.03 -18.00
N ASP A 3 26.32 17.74 -18.24
CA ASP A 3 25.03 17.12 -18.49
C ASP A 3 24.03 17.70 -17.46
N PRO A 4 22.88 18.28 -17.85
CA PRO A 4 21.87 18.70 -16.88
C PRO A 4 21.35 17.43 -16.22
N GLY A 5 22.03 17.00 -15.16
CA GLY A 5 21.85 15.71 -14.54
C GLY A 5 20.39 15.52 -14.20
N LEU A 6 19.69 14.71 -14.98
CA LEU A 6 18.32 14.33 -14.71
C LEU A 6 18.26 13.81 -13.28
N PHE A 7 17.40 14.40 -12.47
CA PHE A 7 17.24 13.99 -11.07
C PHE A 7 16.77 12.53 -11.04
N LYS A 8 17.29 11.73 -10.11
CA LYS A 8 16.86 10.34 -9.97
C LYS A 8 15.51 10.30 -9.25
N LEU A 9 14.59 9.46 -9.72
CA LEU A 9 13.34 9.21 -9.02
C LEU A 9 13.62 8.60 -7.64
N GLN A 10 13.05 9.21 -6.60
CA GLN A 10 13.13 8.74 -5.22
C GLN A 10 11.72 8.51 -4.68
N PHE A 11 11.58 7.50 -3.82
CA PHE A 11 10.31 7.14 -3.21
C PHE A 11 10.35 7.43 -1.72
N ALA A 12 9.29 8.04 -1.19
CA ALA A 12 9.14 8.23 0.25
C ALA A 12 8.69 6.90 0.89
N PRO A 13 9.34 6.46 1.98
CA PRO A 13 8.93 5.24 2.67
C PRO A 13 7.63 5.44 3.46
N PHE A 14 6.84 4.38 3.59
CA PHE A 14 5.71 4.37 4.52
C PHE A 14 6.18 4.49 5.96
N SER A 15 5.44 5.26 6.75
CA SER A 15 5.57 5.30 8.21
C SER A 15 4.48 4.46 8.85
N SER A 16 4.87 3.44 9.61
CA SER A 16 3.90 2.56 10.28
C SER A 16 3.31 3.25 11.50
N ALA A 17 1.99 3.18 11.67
CA ALA A 17 1.26 3.64 12.85
C ALA A 17 0.48 2.45 13.44
N LEU A 18 0.79 2.09 14.68
CA LEU A 18 0.07 1.04 15.40
C LEU A 18 -0.75 1.67 16.51
N ASP A 19 -2.06 1.40 16.51
CA ASP A 19 -2.94 1.81 17.61
C ASP A 19 -2.77 0.89 18.83
N VAL A 20 -3.11 1.39 20.02
CA VAL A 20 -3.09 0.58 21.26
C VAL A 20 -4.06 -0.60 21.16
N GLY A 21 -5.20 -0.42 20.49
CA GLY A 21 -6.19 -1.46 20.24
C GLY A 21 -5.64 -2.65 19.47
N PHE A 22 -4.68 -2.44 18.55
CA PHE A 22 -4.00 -3.52 17.83
C PHE A 22 -3.26 -4.45 18.79
N TRP A 23 -2.51 -3.90 19.76
CA TRP A 23 -1.75 -4.70 20.72
C TRP A 23 -2.63 -5.47 21.70
N HIS A 24 -3.73 -4.84 22.10
CA HIS A 24 -4.73 -5.49 22.95
C HIS A 24 -5.34 -6.69 22.22
N GLU A 25 -5.78 -6.51 20.96
CA GLU A 25 -6.36 -7.58 20.16
C GLU A 25 -5.35 -8.70 19.88
N LEU A 26 -4.10 -8.34 19.54
CA LEU A 26 -3.02 -9.32 19.36
C LEU A 26 -2.80 -10.17 20.62
N THR A 27 -2.88 -9.54 21.80
CA THR A 27 -2.74 -10.24 23.08
C THR A 27 -3.89 -11.21 23.32
N GLN A 28 -5.13 -10.79 23.09
CA GLN A 28 -6.31 -11.66 23.23
C GLN A 28 -6.25 -12.84 22.25
N LYS A 29 -5.92 -12.58 20.99
CA LYS A 29 -5.73 -13.62 19.97
C LYS A 29 -4.60 -14.59 20.35
N LYS A 30 -3.47 -14.07 20.84
CA LYS A 30 -2.35 -14.91 21.27
C LYS A 30 -2.70 -15.81 22.45
N LEU A 31 -3.45 -15.31 23.44
CA LEU A 31 -3.84 -16.10 24.61
C LEU A 31 -4.94 -17.13 24.31
N ASN A 32 -5.96 -16.72 23.56
CA ASN A 32 -7.18 -17.50 23.40
C ASN A 32 -7.12 -18.44 22.18
N GLU A 33 -6.53 -17.99 21.08
CA GLU A 33 -6.58 -18.67 19.78
C GLU A 33 -5.21 -19.23 19.37
N TYR A 34 -4.20 -18.38 19.20
CA TYR A 34 -2.90 -18.81 18.63
C TYR A 34 -2.10 -19.66 19.61
N ARG A 35 -2.08 -19.30 20.90
CA ARG A 35 -1.32 -19.99 21.95
C ARG A 35 0.17 -20.08 21.61
N LEU A 36 0.62 -21.24 21.12
CA LEU A 36 2.00 -21.51 20.70
C LEU A 36 2.15 -21.51 19.17
N ASP A 37 1.08 -21.32 18.42
CA ASP A 37 1.09 -21.24 16.96
C ASP A 37 1.84 -19.98 16.50
N GLU A 38 2.91 -20.20 15.73
CA GLU A 38 3.69 -19.13 15.09
C GLU A 38 3.38 -19.04 13.58
N ALA A 39 2.33 -19.71 13.10
CA ALA A 39 1.93 -19.62 11.71
C ALA A 39 1.58 -18.17 11.32
N PRO A 40 1.93 -17.75 10.09
CA PRO A 40 1.60 -16.42 9.59
C PRO A 40 0.08 -16.20 9.59
N LYS A 41 -0.33 -14.98 9.93
CA LYS A 41 -1.74 -14.56 9.94
C LYS A 41 -1.93 -13.37 9.02
N ASP A 42 -2.98 -13.39 8.21
CA ASP A 42 -3.32 -12.24 7.39
C ASP A 42 -3.91 -11.13 8.27
N ILE A 43 -3.47 -9.91 8.02
CA ILE A 43 -3.94 -8.70 8.68
C ILE A 43 -4.23 -7.62 7.65
N LYS A 44 -5.17 -6.74 7.98
CA LYS A 44 -5.60 -5.63 7.14
C LYS A 44 -5.24 -4.32 7.79
N GLY A 45 -4.53 -3.48 7.06
CA GLY A 45 -4.28 -2.09 7.41
C GLY A 45 -4.98 -1.15 6.44
N TYR A 46 -4.78 0.13 6.68
CA TYR A 46 -5.17 1.16 5.73
C TYR A 46 -4.19 2.32 5.75
N TYR A 47 -4.15 3.05 4.65
CA TYR A 47 -3.37 4.27 4.54
C TYR A 47 -4.20 5.36 3.89
N TYR A 48 -3.78 6.61 4.09
CA TYR A 48 -4.46 7.80 3.61
C TYR A 48 -3.48 8.67 2.81
N ASN A 49 -3.95 9.19 1.68
CA ASN A 49 -3.15 9.96 0.72
C ASN A 49 -3.50 11.46 0.69
N GLY A 50 -4.33 11.96 1.61
CA GLY A 50 -4.74 13.37 1.63
C GLY A 50 -4.10 14.20 2.74
N ASP A 51 -2.99 13.72 3.32
CA ASP A 51 -2.25 14.49 4.31
C ASP A 51 -1.56 15.70 3.66
N SER A 52 -1.45 16.81 4.39
CA SER A 52 -0.77 18.02 3.94
C SER A 52 0.70 17.74 3.57
N ALA A 53 1.21 18.51 2.61
CA ALA A 53 2.60 18.40 2.16
C ALA A 53 3.60 18.43 3.34
N GLY A 54 4.48 17.43 3.39
CA GLY A 54 5.51 17.28 4.43
C GLY A 54 5.15 16.30 5.55
N LEU A 55 3.90 15.81 5.62
CA LEU A 55 3.54 14.70 6.48
C LEU A 55 3.91 13.36 5.82
N PRO A 56 4.38 12.36 6.60
CA PRO A 56 4.73 11.06 6.05
C PRO A 56 3.47 10.29 5.64
N ALA A 57 3.57 9.48 4.59
CA ALA A 57 2.52 8.54 4.22
C ALA A 57 2.40 7.47 5.32
N ARG A 58 1.30 7.49 6.08
CA ARG A 58 1.09 6.58 7.21
C ARG A 58 0.28 5.36 6.83
N LEU A 59 0.78 4.18 7.18
CA LEU A 59 -0.01 2.94 7.17
C LEU A 59 -0.39 2.59 8.61
N THR A 60 -1.68 2.58 8.88
CA THR A 60 -2.25 2.40 10.22
C THR A 60 -2.83 1.01 10.39
N LEU A 61 -2.55 0.38 11.54
CA LEU A 61 -3.27 -0.81 12.02
C LEU A 61 -4.02 -0.50 13.31
N GLU A 62 -5.30 -0.82 13.32
CA GLU A 62 -6.21 -0.66 14.46
C GLU A 62 -6.65 -2.03 15.00
N PHE A 63 -7.60 -2.04 15.95
CA PHE A 63 -8.18 -3.27 16.49
C PHE A 63 -8.84 -4.15 15.40
N SER A 64 -9.35 -3.53 14.34
CA SER A 64 -9.99 -4.21 13.20
C SER A 64 -9.00 -4.90 12.27
N ALA A 65 -7.68 -4.77 12.50
CA ALA A 65 -6.68 -5.32 11.61
C ALA A 65 -6.69 -6.85 11.49
N PHE A 66 -7.28 -7.55 12.47
CA PHE A 66 -7.41 -9.00 12.46
C PHE A 66 -8.70 -9.48 11.78
N ASP A 67 -9.60 -8.57 11.42
CA ASP A 67 -10.84 -8.87 10.69
C ASP A 67 -10.70 -8.43 9.23
N MET A 68 -10.44 -9.39 8.35
CA MET A 68 -10.29 -9.13 6.91
C MET A 68 -11.58 -8.59 6.26
N ASN A 69 -12.75 -8.87 6.86
CA ASN A 69 -14.04 -8.41 6.38
C ASN A 69 -14.43 -7.04 6.94
N ALA A 70 -13.67 -6.49 7.89
CA ALA A 70 -13.96 -5.19 8.45
C ALA A 70 -13.92 -4.11 7.35
N PRO A 71 -14.90 -3.19 7.34
CA PRO A 71 -14.92 -2.11 6.36
C PRO A 71 -13.70 -1.20 6.57
N THR A 72 -13.06 -0.81 5.48
CA THR A 72 -12.01 0.19 5.51
C THR A 72 -12.63 1.57 5.79
N PRO A 73 -12.00 2.42 6.62
CA PRO A 73 -12.51 3.76 6.87
C PRO A 73 -12.75 4.57 5.58
N ALA A 74 -13.66 5.55 5.65
CA ALA A 74 -13.96 6.42 4.52
C ALA A 74 -12.68 7.11 4.01
N HIS A 75 -12.55 7.22 2.69
CA HIS A 75 -11.41 7.82 1.99
C HIS A 75 -10.03 7.18 2.28
N CYS A 76 -9.99 6.01 2.92
CA CYS A 76 -8.75 5.28 3.18
C CYS A 76 -8.60 4.10 2.22
N CYS A 77 -7.36 3.87 1.78
CA CYS A 77 -7.04 2.74 0.91
C CYS A 77 -6.69 1.51 1.76
N PRO A 78 -7.27 0.34 1.48
CA PRO A 78 -6.91 -0.89 2.17
C PRO A 78 -5.48 -1.33 1.79
N ALA A 79 -4.75 -1.83 2.77
CA ALA A 79 -3.50 -2.56 2.57
C ALA A 79 -3.61 -3.92 3.24
N VAL A 80 -3.18 -4.97 2.57
CA VAL A 80 -3.17 -6.34 3.12
C VAL A 80 -1.75 -6.67 3.53
N GLY A 81 -1.57 -7.32 4.67
CA GLY A 81 -0.26 -7.73 5.13
C GLY A 81 -0.29 -9.03 5.90
N THR A 82 0.91 -9.50 6.26
CA THR A 82 1.10 -10.76 6.96
C THR A 82 1.81 -10.52 8.28
N LEU A 83 1.19 -10.98 9.36
CA LEU A 83 1.71 -10.95 10.72
C LEU A 83 2.47 -12.25 11.03
N TYR A 84 3.73 -12.10 11.41
CA TYR A 84 4.57 -13.15 11.98
C TYR A 84 4.78 -12.83 13.46
N ASN A 85 4.16 -13.59 14.35
CA ASN A 85 4.32 -13.39 15.79
C ASN A 85 5.14 -14.54 16.39
N THR A 86 6.32 -14.23 16.94
CA THR A 86 7.16 -15.23 17.60
C THR A 86 6.78 -15.36 19.08
N ASN A 87 7.06 -16.53 19.66
CA ASN A 87 6.83 -16.82 21.07
C ASN A 87 8.00 -16.40 21.96
N THR A 88 9.21 -16.29 21.41
CA THR A 88 10.40 -15.88 22.15
C THR A 88 11.06 -14.65 21.52
N LEU A 89 11.73 -13.86 22.37
CA LEU A 89 12.54 -12.72 21.93
C LEU A 89 13.76 -13.17 21.10
N GLU A 90 14.29 -14.35 21.39
CA GLU A 90 15.41 -14.93 20.64
C GLU A 90 14.98 -15.24 19.21
N SER A 91 13.85 -15.94 19.03
CA SER A 91 13.26 -16.19 17.71
C SER A 91 13.00 -14.90 16.93
N PHE A 92 12.54 -13.82 17.58
CA PHE A 92 12.35 -12.52 16.93
C PHE A 92 13.66 -11.90 16.42
N LYS A 93 14.75 -12.06 17.19
CA LYS A 93 16.07 -11.53 16.84
C LYS A 93 16.75 -12.37 15.75
N THR A 94 16.62 -13.69 15.81
CA THR A 94 17.23 -14.63 14.87
C THR A 94 16.38 -14.89 13.63
N ALA A 95 15.12 -14.43 13.61
CA ALA A 95 14.25 -14.52 12.44
C ALA A 95 14.95 -13.96 11.19
N ASP A 96 14.91 -14.75 10.11
CA ASP A 96 15.52 -14.37 8.83
C ASP A 96 14.64 -13.33 8.11
N LYS A 97 14.87 -12.07 8.45
CA LYS A 97 14.15 -10.91 7.89
C LYS A 97 14.36 -10.80 6.38
N LYS A 98 15.50 -11.29 5.88
CA LYS A 98 15.82 -11.28 4.45
C LYS A 98 14.98 -12.32 3.72
N LEU A 99 14.89 -13.54 4.27
CA LEU A 99 14.03 -14.58 3.72
C LEU A 99 12.55 -14.14 3.69
N LEU A 100 12.05 -13.55 4.77
CA LEU A 100 10.67 -13.03 4.83
C LEU A 100 10.42 -11.95 3.76
N LEU A 101 11.37 -11.02 3.59
CA LEU A 101 11.30 -9.99 2.55
C LEU A 101 11.31 -10.62 1.14
N GLU A 102 12.18 -11.59 0.88
CA GLU A 102 12.29 -12.27 -0.41
C GLU A 102 11.01 -13.07 -0.74
N GLN A 103 10.42 -13.76 0.24
CA GLN A 103 9.15 -14.47 0.08
C GLN A 103 8.03 -13.51 -0.33
N ALA A 104 7.88 -12.39 0.39
CA ALA A 104 6.85 -11.41 0.07
C ALA A 104 7.10 -10.71 -1.28
N ALA A 105 8.36 -10.41 -1.60
CA ALA A 105 8.73 -9.85 -2.90
C ALA A 105 8.40 -10.81 -4.06
N ASN A 106 8.64 -12.12 -3.87
CA ASN A 106 8.28 -13.14 -4.85
C ASN A 106 6.76 -13.22 -5.03
N GLU A 107 5.96 -13.14 -3.96
CA GLU A 107 4.50 -13.11 -4.09
C GLU A 107 4.00 -11.91 -4.89
N ILE A 108 4.56 -10.72 -4.63
CA ILE A 108 4.24 -9.51 -5.41
C ILE A 108 4.62 -9.73 -6.88
N TRP A 109 5.82 -10.28 -7.13
CA TRP A 109 6.31 -10.54 -8.49
C TRP A 109 5.45 -11.55 -9.27
N GLU A 110 5.05 -12.65 -8.64
CA GLU A 110 4.17 -13.64 -9.26
C GLU A 110 2.74 -13.08 -9.47
N SER A 111 2.26 -12.21 -8.58
CA SER A 111 0.99 -11.49 -8.75
C SER A 111 1.04 -10.53 -9.96
N ILE A 112 2.19 -9.90 -10.19
CA ILE A 112 2.42 -9.06 -11.38
C ILE A 112 2.45 -9.93 -12.65
N LYS A 113 3.22 -11.02 -12.68
CA LYS A 113 3.35 -11.91 -13.85
C LYS A 113 2.04 -12.57 -14.26
N SER A 114 1.25 -13.01 -13.28
CA SER A 114 -0.02 -13.69 -13.52
C SER A 114 -1.14 -12.74 -13.97
N GLY A 115 -0.95 -11.42 -13.84
CA GLY A 115 -1.99 -10.42 -14.08
C GLY A 115 -2.96 -10.24 -12.91
N ALA A 116 -2.82 -11.01 -11.83
CA ALA A 116 -3.67 -10.87 -10.63
C ALA A 116 -3.57 -9.47 -10.01
N ALA A 117 -2.40 -8.83 -10.09
CA ALA A 117 -2.20 -7.45 -9.65
C ALA A 117 -2.95 -6.41 -10.49
N LEU A 118 -3.31 -6.71 -11.75
CA LEU A 118 -4.14 -5.83 -12.59
C LEU A 118 -5.62 -5.93 -12.21
N GLU A 119 -6.07 -7.12 -11.83
CA GLU A 119 -7.43 -7.36 -11.33
C GLU A 119 -7.61 -6.80 -9.92
N ASN A 120 -6.64 -7.06 -9.02
CA ASN A 120 -6.65 -6.55 -7.66
C ASN A 120 -5.30 -5.89 -7.30
N PRO A 121 -5.22 -4.55 -7.42
CA PRO A 121 -4.01 -3.80 -7.15
C PRO A 121 -3.56 -3.79 -5.69
N VAL A 122 -4.41 -4.21 -4.75
CA VAL A 122 -4.06 -4.28 -3.31
C VAL A 122 -2.89 -5.25 -3.07
N PHE A 123 -2.69 -6.24 -3.95
CA PHE A 123 -1.56 -7.16 -3.87
C PHE A 123 -0.18 -6.49 -4.07
N LEU A 124 -0.12 -5.30 -4.65
CA LEU A 124 1.12 -4.55 -4.84
C LEU A 124 1.60 -3.88 -3.54
N ASN A 125 0.68 -3.50 -2.65
CA ASN A 125 0.96 -2.84 -1.37
C ASN A 125 0.93 -3.82 -0.20
N LYS A 126 1.42 -5.04 -0.42
CA LYS A 126 1.58 -6.01 0.66
C LYS A 126 2.60 -5.51 1.68
N PHE A 127 2.32 -5.67 2.96
CA PHE A 127 3.28 -5.37 4.03
C PHE A 127 3.48 -6.57 4.95
N LEU A 128 4.60 -6.63 5.64
CA LEU A 128 4.89 -7.66 6.63
C LEU A 128 5.07 -7.01 8.00
N LEU A 129 4.56 -7.68 9.02
CA LEU A 129 4.72 -7.27 10.40
C LEU A 129 5.29 -8.44 11.20
N LEU A 130 6.54 -8.33 11.63
CA LEU A 130 7.15 -9.27 12.56
C LEU A 130 6.99 -8.74 13.98
N THR A 131 6.46 -9.53 14.90
CA THR A 131 6.22 -9.13 16.29
C THR A 131 6.69 -10.17 17.30
N PHE A 132 7.03 -9.69 18.49
CA PHE A 132 7.14 -10.47 19.70
C PHE A 132 6.42 -9.74 20.84
N ALA A 133 5.36 -10.35 21.34
CA ALA A 133 4.60 -9.85 22.48
C ALA A 133 5.05 -10.54 23.78
N ASP A 134 5.70 -9.79 24.67
CA ASP A 134 6.00 -10.20 26.06
C ASP A 134 4.80 -9.86 26.96
N LEU A 135 3.90 -10.83 27.10
CA LEU A 135 2.67 -10.69 27.89
C LEU A 135 2.93 -10.60 29.40
N LYS A 136 4.14 -10.93 29.87
CA LYS A 136 4.48 -10.81 31.30
C LYS A 136 4.80 -9.37 31.66
N LYS A 137 5.50 -8.65 30.77
CA LYS A 137 5.90 -7.25 30.97
C LYS A 137 5.04 -6.25 30.21
N TYR A 138 4.11 -6.74 29.38
CA TYR A 138 3.34 -5.92 28.44
C TYR A 138 4.27 -5.10 27.51
N HIS A 139 5.36 -5.70 27.07
CA HIS A 139 6.28 -5.11 26.10
C HIS A 139 6.09 -5.75 24.73
N PHE A 140 5.93 -4.92 23.71
CA PHE A 140 5.71 -5.35 22.33
C PHE A 140 6.89 -4.91 21.47
N TYR A 141 7.59 -5.89 20.89
CA TYR A 141 8.66 -5.67 19.94
C TYR A 141 8.11 -5.90 18.54
N TYR A 142 8.41 -5.00 17.61
CA TYR A 142 7.87 -5.11 16.27
C TYR A 142 8.82 -4.57 15.21
N TRP A 143 8.61 -5.06 13.98
CA TRP A 143 9.34 -4.64 12.82
C TRP A 143 8.40 -4.69 11.60
N PHE A 144 8.19 -3.53 10.97
CA PHE A 144 7.47 -3.43 9.70
C PHE A 144 8.40 -3.56 8.51
N CYS A 145 7.93 -4.26 7.50
CA CYS A 145 8.60 -4.34 6.21
C CYS A 145 7.58 -4.02 5.11
N TYR A 146 7.98 -3.15 4.20
CA TYR A 146 7.24 -2.80 3.00
C TYR A 146 8.07 -3.28 1.81
N PRO A 147 7.86 -4.52 1.33
CA PRO A 147 8.58 -5.05 0.18
C PRO A 147 8.33 -4.19 -1.05
N ALA A 148 9.40 -3.71 -1.67
CA ALA A 148 9.34 -2.98 -2.91
C ALA A 148 10.36 -3.56 -3.89
N LEU A 149 9.94 -3.75 -5.14
CA LEU A 149 10.82 -4.25 -6.19
C LEU A 149 11.69 -3.11 -6.70
N CYS A 150 13.01 -3.28 -6.56
CA CYS A 150 13.98 -2.33 -7.08
C CYS A 150 14.19 -2.56 -8.57
N LEU A 151 14.04 -1.52 -9.37
CA LEU A 151 14.39 -1.55 -10.78
C LEU A 151 15.93 -1.60 -10.92
N PRO A 152 16.46 -2.34 -11.91
CA PRO A 152 17.90 -2.50 -12.10
C PRO A 152 18.60 -1.19 -12.48
N GLU A 153 17.88 -0.27 -13.14
CA GLU A 153 18.40 1.04 -13.53
C GLU A 153 17.60 2.16 -12.85
N SER A 154 18.30 3.24 -12.46
CA SER A 154 17.65 4.41 -11.87
C SER A 154 16.81 5.13 -12.93
N ILE A 155 15.51 5.31 -12.68
CA ILE A 155 14.64 6.07 -13.57
C ILE A 155 14.99 7.57 -13.47
N PRO A 156 15.38 8.22 -14.59
CA PRO A 156 15.56 9.66 -14.62
C PRO A 156 14.22 10.38 -14.62
N LEU A 157 14.10 11.42 -13.79
CA LEU A 157 12.98 12.36 -13.80
C LEU A 157 13.14 13.32 -14.98
N ILE A 158 12.24 13.23 -15.95
CA ILE A 158 12.20 14.14 -17.11
C ILE A 158 11.87 15.57 -16.67
N GLN A 159 11.02 15.72 -15.65
CA GLN A 159 10.61 16.99 -15.08
C GLN A 159 10.40 16.85 -13.56
N ALA A 160 10.52 17.95 -12.82
CA ALA A 160 10.16 17.98 -11.41
C ALA A 160 8.65 17.77 -11.23
N PRO A 161 8.21 17.09 -10.16
CA PRO A 161 6.79 16.96 -9.86
C PRO A 161 6.19 18.35 -9.57
N VAL A 162 5.04 18.62 -10.18
CA VAL A 162 4.25 19.84 -9.97
C VAL A 162 2.90 19.48 -9.37
N GLY A 163 2.31 20.41 -8.63
CA GLY A 163 0.96 20.24 -8.09
C GLY A 163 -0.07 20.05 -9.21
N LEU A 164 -1.13 19.29 -8.92
CA LEU A 164 -2.19 19.03 -9.91
C LEU A 164 -2.84 20.34 -10.39
N ASP A 165 -2.97 21.32 -9.49
CA ASP A 165 -3.46 22.67 -9.73
C ASP A 165 -2.60 23.49 -10.71
N GLN A 166 -1.32 23.18 -10.82
CA GLN A 166 -0.40 23.83 -11.77
C GLN A 166 -0.49 23.23 -13.16
N ARG A 167 -0.94 21.96 -13.27
CA ARG A 167 -1.00 21.23 -14.54
C ARG A 167 -2.41 21.17 -15.13
N PHE A 168 -3.44 21.09 -14.28
CA PHE A 168 -4.83 20.93 -14.67
C PHE A 168 -5.59 22.23 -14.43
N SER A 169 -6.51 22.57 -15.34
CA SER A 169 -7.47 23.65 -15.10
C SER A 169 -8.47 23.27 -14.00
N SER A 170 -9.07 24.26 -13.34
CA SER A 170 -10.10 24.01 -12.31
C SER A 170 -11.26 23.14 -12.83
N LYS A 171 -11.61 23.26 -14.12
CA LYS A 171 -12.62 22.42 -14.77
C LYS A 171 -12.18 20.96 -14.86
N GLN A 172 -10.93 20.71 -15.24
CA GLN A 172 -10.39 19.35 -15.32
C GLN A 172 -10.23 18.72 -13.93
N ILE A 173 -9.87 19.49 -12.90
CA ILE A 173 -9.78 18.99 -11.52
C ILE A 173 -11.17 18.55 -11.03
N GLN A 174 -12.19 19.39 -11.22
CA GLN A 174 -13.58 19.03 -10.87
C GLN A 174 -14.10 17.82 -11.66
N ALA A 175 -13.71 17.71 -12.94
CA ALA A 175 -14.06 16.55 -13.75
C ALA A 175 -13.35 15.27 -13.26
N LEU A 176 -12.10 15.38 -12.81
CA LEU A 176 -11.34 14.26 -12.24
C LEU A 176 -11.94 13.78 -10.92
N GLU A 177 -12.26 14.70 -10.02
CA GLU A 177 -12.90 14.42 -8.73
C GLU A 177 -14.21 13.65 -8.93
N ARG A 178 -15.11 14.17 -9.78
CA ARG A 178 -16.38 13.50 -10.12
C ARG A 178 -16.16 12.12 -10.74
N ALA A 179 -15.26 12.01 -11.72
CA ALA A 179 -15.00 10.73 -12.38
C ALA A 179 -14.39 9.68 -11.42
N TYR A 180 -13.60 10.11 -10.44
CA TYR A 180 -13.04 9.24 -9.41
C TYR A 180 -14.10 8.82 -8.38
N ASP A 181 -14.94 9.75 -7.93
CA ASP A 181 -16.04 9.46 -7.00
C ASP A 181 -17.05 8.50 -7.63
N ASP A 182 -17.44 8.72 -8.89
CA ASP A 182 -18.32 7.84 -9.66
C ASP A 182 -17.72 6.43 -9.78
N LEU A 183 -16.41 6.32 -10.00
CA LEU A 183 -15.72 5.04 -10.06
C LEU A 183 -15.72 4.32 -8.71
N CYS A 184 -15.44 5.05 -7.61
CA CYS A 184 -15.47 4.48 -6.27
C CYS A 184 -16.87 3.99 -5.89
N GLN A 185 -17.91 4.75 -6.24
CA GLN A 185 -19.31 4.34 -6.05
C GLN A 185 -19.67 3.11 -6.87
N THR A 186 -19.22 3.03 -8.13
CA THR A 186 -19.49 1.89 -9.01
C THR A 186 -18.85 0.60 -8.49
N GLU A 187 -17.63 0.69 -7.97
CA GLU A 187 -16.91 -0.45 -7.40
C GLU A 187 -17.31 -0.74 -5.94
N GLY A 188 -18.14 0.11 -5.33
CA GLY A 188 -18.59 -0.06 -3.94
C GLY A 188 -17.48 0.09 -2.91
N VAL A 189 -16.43 0.85 -3.21
CA VAL A 189 -15.27 1.08 -2.34
C VAL A 189 -15.15 2.55 -1.94
N THR A 190 -14.50 2.80 -0.80
CA THR A 190 -14.32 4.17 -0.28
C THR A 190 -13.14 4.90 -0.92
N ALA A 191 -12.14 4.17 -1.42
CA ALA A 191 -11.00 4.71 -2.13
C ALA A 191 -10.33 3.64 -3.01
N LEU A 192 -9.81 4.06 -4.17
CA LEU A 192 -9.07 3.21 -5.09
C LEU A 192 -7.59 3.63 -5.10
N PRO A 193 -6.68 2.75 -4.66
CA PRO A 193 -5.26 3.10 -4.56
C PRO A 193 -4.55 3.21 -5.92
N TYR A 194 -5.07 2.55 -6.95
CA TYR A 194 -4.50 2.55 -8.28
C TYR A 194 -5.61 2.68 -9.32
N PHE A 195 -5.42 3.57 -10.28
CA PHE A 195 -6.36 3.82 -11.36
C PHE A 195 -5.66 4.44 -12.57
N LEU A 196 -6.30 4.35 -13.72
CA LEU A 196 -5.88 4.96 -14.96
C LEU A 196 -6.56 6.31 -15.11
N ILE A 197 -5.84 7.30 -15.59
CA ILE A 197 -6.39 8.61 -15.94
C ILE A 197 -6.09 8.87 -17.42
N LYS A 198 -7.12 9.29 -18.16
CA LYS A 198 -6.99 9.84 -19.51
C LYS A 198 -7.64 11.20 -19.53
N TYR A 199 -6.92 12.20 -19.99
CA TYR A 199 -7.43 13.57 -20.04
C TYR A 199 -7.11 14.24 -21.37
N ASP A 200 -7.97 15.18 -21.74
CA ASP A 200 -7.84 16.13 -22.84
C ASP A 200 -8.36 17.51 -22.34
N ASP A 201 -8.32 18.54 -23.18
CA ASP A 201 -8.72 19.90 -22.79
C ASP A 201 -10.16 19.97 -22.22
N ASN A 202 -11.05 19.08 -22.67
CA ASN A 202 -12.46 19.05 -22.29
C ASN A 202 -12.92 17.79 -21.55
N MET A 203 -12.04 16.81 -21.34
CA MET A 203 -12.46 15.47 -20.95
C MET A 203 -11.50 14.86 -19.96
N VAL A 204 -12.04 14.28 -18.89
CA VAL A 204 -11.28 13.47 -17.94
C VAL A 204 -12.03 12.15 -17.76
N ARG A 205 -11.32 11.04 -17.95
CA ARG A 205 -11.81 9.69 -17.71
C ARG A 205 -10.91 8.99 -16.71
N VAL A 206 -11.52 8.23 -15.82
CA VAL A 206 -10.84 7.36 -14.87
C VAL A 206 -11.31 5.93 -15.09
N SER A 207 -10.43 4.95 -14.95
CA SER A 207 -10.79 3.53 -15.04
C SER A 207 -9.87 2.66 -14.18
N LEU A 208 -10.27 1.40 -13.98
CA LEU A 208 -9.47 0.40 -13.28
C LEU A 208 -8.28 -0.08 -14.14
N LEU A 209 -7.25 -0.59 -13.46
CA LEU A 209 -6.06 -1.12 -14.14
C LEU A 209 -6.38 -2.30 -15.09
N LYS A 210 -7.38 -3.14 -14.76
CA LYS A 210 -7.82 -4.25 -15.62
C LYS A 210 -8.26 -3.82 -17.02
N HIS A 211 -8.70 -2.57 -17.18
CA HIS A 211 -9.13 -2.03 -18.47
C HIS A 211 -8.01 -1.35 -19.26
N TYR A 212 -6.75 -1.46 -18.83
CA TYR A 212 -5.60 -0.83 -19.48
C TYR A 212 -5.57 -1.04 -21.00
N SER A 213 -5.78 -2.27 -21.45
CA SER A 213 -5.73 -2.63 -22.87
C SER A 213 -6.78 -1.92 -23.71
N ASP A 214 -7.98 -1.67 -23.18
CA ASP A 214 -9.07 -1.02 -23.92
C ASP A 214 -9.09 0.49 -23.73
N PHE A 215 -8.66 0.96 -22.55
CA PHE A 215 -8.71 2.35 -22.14
C PHE A 215 -7.83 3.28 -23.01
N PHE A 216 -6.71 2.74 -23.50
CA PHE A 216 -5.77 3.45 -24.37
C PHE A 216 -5.85 3.05 -25.85
N GLN A 217 -6.76 2.14 -26.24
CA GLN A 217 -7.00 1.84 -27.66
C GLN A 217 -7.39 3.14 -28.41
N GLY A 218 -6.57 3.52 -29.38
CA GLY A 218 -6.73 4.75 -30.18
C GLY A 218 -5.62 5.80 -29.99
N GLN A 219 -4.75 5.69 -28.98
CA GLN A 219 -3.53 6.50 -28.87
C GLN A 219 -2.31 5.64 -29.20
N ARG A 220 -2.05 5.41 -30.50
CA ARG A 220 -0.67 5.15 -30.93
C ARG A 220 0.09 6.44 -30.63
N ILE A 221 1.01 6.34 -29.68
CA ILE A 221 1.95 7.38 -29.26
C ILE A 221 2.54 8.02 -30.53
N LYS A 222 2.33 9.34 -30.68
CA LYS A 222 3.15 10.19 -31.55
C LYS A 222 4.29 10.74 -30.72
#